data_AF-A0A509EK20-F1
#
_entry.id   AF-A0A509EK20-F1
#
_cell.length_a   1.000
_cell.length_b   1.000
_cell.length_c   1.000
_cell.angle_alpha   90.00
_cell.angle_beta   90.00
_cell.angle_gamma   90.00
#
_symmetry.space_group_name_H-M   'P 1'
#
loop_
_entity.id
_entity.type
_entity.pdbx_description
1 polymer ?
#
loop_
_entity_poly.entity_id
_entity_poly.type
_entity_poly.pdbx_seq_one_letter_code
_entity_poly.pdbx_strand_id
1 'polypeptide(L)'
;MNRNVERVRDALSELIKAALVSDDGRSLAYREAARGQLAALAAEPPDPASLRMEGAWTLAIQEAERPERAPEQGRVNLTLPRQPPFDLDALLAPGFDVDAAVEQIRRIASTG
;
A
#
# COMPACT_ATOMS: atom_id res chain seq x y z
N MET A 1 -19.23 -0.80 -2.87
CA MET A 1 -18.05 -1.34 -2.16
C MET A 1 -17.89 -0.54 -0.86
N ASN A 2 -17.33 -1.12 0.21
CA ASN A 2 -17.28 -0.46 1.53
C ASN A 2 -16.25 0.69 1.51
N ARG A 3 -16.67 1.92 1.84
CA ARG A 3 -15.83 3.11 1.85
C ARG A 3 -14.58 2.96 2.72
N ASN A 4 -14.66 2.23 3.83
CA ASN A 4 -13.51 1.97 4.70
C ASN A 4 -12.47 1.08 4.00
N VAL A 5 -12.93 0.07 3.26
CA VAL A 5 -12.07 -0.82 2.47
C VAL A 5 -11.39 -0.03 1.35
N GLU A 6 -12.10 0.86 0.67
CA GLU A 6 -11.56 1.69 -0.41
C GLU A 6 -10.46 2.62 0.08
N ARG A 7 -10.68 3.33 1.21
CA ARG A 7 -9.69 4.24 1.79
C ARG A 7 -8.41 3.50 2.19
N VAL A 8 -8.54 2.33 2.82
CA VAL A 8 -7.39 1.50 3.21
C VAL A 8 -6.70 0.91 1.99
N ARG A 9 -7.46 0.42 0.99
CA ARG A 9 -6.92 -0.03 -0.30
C ARG A 9 -6.08 1.06 -0.96
N ASP A 10 -6.57 2.30 -0.99
CA ASP A 10 -5.88 3.40 -1.66
C ASP A 10 -4.54 3.69 -0.98
N ALA A 11 -4.53 3.82 0.34
CA ALA A 11 -3.30 3.98 1.12
C ALA A 11 -2.29 2.86 0.85
N LEU A 12 -2.75 1.61 0.89
CA LEU A 12 -1.90 0.44 0.61
C LEU A 12 -1.41 0.44 -0.84
N SER A 13 -2.24 0.85 -1.81
CA SER A 13 -1.88 0.88 -3.22
C SER A 13 -0.76 1.87 -3.49
N GLU A 14 -0.79 3.04 -2.85
CA GLU A 14 0.29 4.02 -2.96
C GLU A 14 1.60 3.52 -2.33
N LEU A 15 1.55 2.82 -1.19
CA LEU A 15 2.73 2.17 -0.63
C LEU A 15 3.31 1.10 -1.57
N ILE A 16 2.46 0.27 -2.18
CA ILE A 16 2.91 -0.74 -3.14
C ILE A 16 3.52 -0.07 -4.37
N LYS A 17 2.85 0.90 -4.99
CA LYS A 17 3.38 1.64 -6.15
C LYS A 17 4.74 2.26 -5.85
N ALA A 18 4.91 2.87 -4.68
CA ALA A 18 6.19 3.42 -4.24
C ALA A 18 7.31 2.35 -4.16
N ALA A 19 6.96 1.13 -3.74
CA ALA A 19 7.89 0.01 -3.64
C ALA A 19 8.30 -0.56 -5.00
N LEU A 20 7.36 -0.70 -5.94
CA LEU A 20 7.58 -1.39 -7.22
C LEU A 20 8.11 -0.47 -8.35
N VAL A 21 7.94 0.85 -8.24
CA VAL A 21 8.41 1.79 -9.27
C VAL A 21 9.94 1.96 -9.19
N SER A 22 10.62 1.93 -10.34
CA SER A 22 12.08 2.14 -10.42
C SER A 22 12.50 3.61 -10.47
N ASP A 23 11.56 4.51 -10.79
CA ASP A 23 11.81 5.95 -10.84
C ASP A 23 11.68 6.56 -9.43
N ASP A 24 12.78 7.11 -8.92
CA ASP A 24 12.84 7.66 -7.56
C ASP A 24 11.91 8.85 -7.34
N GLY A 25 11.69 9.69 -8.37
CA GLY A 25 10.79 10.83 -8.31
C GLY A 25 9.32 10.39 -8.20
N ARG A 26 8.93 9.37 -8.96
CA ARG A 26 7.60 8.74 -8.86
C ARG A 26 7.44 7.98 -7.55
N SER A 27 8.47 7.28 -7.10
CA SER A 27 8.47 6.61 -5.80
C SER A 27 8.18 7.63 -4.69
N LEU A 28 8.88 8.76 -4.68
CA LEU A 28 8.66 9.84 -3.73
C LEU A 28 7.23 10.38 -3.78
N ALA A 29 6.68 10.63 -4.98
CA ALA A 29 5.31 11.11 -5.14
C ALA A 29 4.27 10.14 -4.54
N TYR A 30 4.46 8.83 -4.74
CA TYR A 30 3.59 7.81 -4.14
C TYR A 30 3.74 7.73 -2.61
N ARG A 31 4.96 7.89 -2.07
CA ARG A 31 5.16 7.97 -0.61
C ARG A 31 4.42 9.17 0.01
N GLU A 32 4.49 10.34 -0.62
CA GLU A 32 3.74 11.52 -0.16
C GLU A 32 2.22 11.32 -0.24
N ALA A 33 1.71 10.70 -1.31
CA ALA A 33 0.30 10.36 -1.42
C ALA A 33 -0.14 9.39 -0.32
N ALA A 34 0.66 8.35 -0.06
CA ALA A 34 0.41 7.40 1.03
C ALA A 34 0.39 8.08 2.40
N ARG A 35 1.34 8.99 2.69
CA ARG A 35 1.35 9.80 3.92
C ARG A 35 0.04 10.57 4.10
N GLY A 36 -0.42 11.25 3.05
CA GLY A 36 -1.68 12.00 3.09
C GLY A 36 -2.91 11.10 3.34
N GLN A 37 -2.96 9.94 2.70
CA GLN A 37 -4.07 8.99 2.86
C GLN A 37 -4.06 8.32 4.24
N LEU A 38 -2.90 7.96 4.77
CA LEU A 38 -2.74 7.42 6.13
C LEU A 38 -3.10 8.46 7.19
N ALA A 39 -2.70 9.73 7.00
CA ALA A 39 -3.12 10.81 7.89
C ALA A 39 -4.65 10.99 7.88
N ALA A 40 -5.28 10.92 6.72
CA ALA A 40 -6.74 10.97 6.61
C ALA A 40 -7.42 9.76 7.27
N LEU A 41 -6.83 8.56 7.16
CA LEU A 41 -7.29 7.36 7.87
C LEU A 41 -7.16 7.51 9.39
N ALA A 42 -6.04 8.06 9.89
CA ALA A 42 -5.85 8.30 11.32
C ALA A 42 -6.82 9.36 11.87
N ALA A 43 -7.16 10.38 11.07
CA ALA A 43 -8.13 11.41 11.46
C ALA A 43 -9.58 10.89 11.51
N GLU A 44 -9.93 9.91 10.68
CA GLU A 44 -11.23 9.24 10.69
C GLU A 44 -11.03 7.72 10.55
N PRO A 45 -10.70 7.03 11.67
CA PRO A 45 -10.38 5.61 11.68
C PRO A 45 -11.54 4.75 11.19
N PRO A 46 -11.29 3.77 10.30
CA PRO A 46 -12.31 2.82 9.90
C PRO A 46 -12.67 1.89 11.07
N ASP A 47 -13.94 1.49 11.14
CA ASP A 47 -14.39 0.48 12.10
C ASP A 47 -13.74 -0.88 11.78
N PRO A 48 -12.95 -1.48 12.70
CA PRO A 48 -12.31 -2.77 12.50
C PRO A 48 -13.28 -3.90 12.15
N ALA A 49 -14.51 -3.87 12.67
CA ALA A 49 -15.53 -4.89 12.36
C ALA A 49 -16.00 -4.83 10.90
N SER A 50 -15.86 -3.67 10.26
CA SER A 50 -16.28 -3.41 8.88
C SER A 50 -15.16 -3.64 7.84
N LEU A 51 -13.91 -3.81 8.30
CA LEU A 51 -12.73 -3.88 7.45
C LEU A 51 -12.10 -5.28 7.48
N ARG A 52 -11.82 -5.83 6.30
CA ARG A 52 -10.97 -7.02 6.15
C ARG A 52 -9.66 -6.60 5.51
N MET A 53 -8.58 -6.63 6.29
CA MET A 53 -7.26 -6.19 5.84
C MET A 53 -6.75 -7.01 4.65
N GLU A 54 -6.98 -8.32 4.63
CA GLU A 54 -6.58 -9.18 3.51
C GLU A 54 -7.30 -8.81 2.21
N GLY A 55 -8.58 -8.41 2.31
CA GLY A 55 -9.37 -7.94 1.18
C GLY A 55 -8.86 -6.60 0.65
N ALA A 56 -8.62 -5.63 1.55
CA ALA A 56 -8.07 -4.33 1.17
C ALA A 56 -6.67 -4.46 0.53
N TRP A 57 -5.82 -5.33 1.07
CA TRP A 57 -4.49 -5.63 0.54
C TRP A 57 -4.54 -6.26 -0.85
N THR A 58 -5.38 -7.28 -1.05
CA THR A 58 -5.55 -7.91 -2.36
C THR A 58 -6.00 -6.90 -3.42
N LEU A 59 -6.95 -6.03 -3.08
CA LEU A 59 -7.39 -4.97 -3.99
C LEU A 59 -6.31 -3.91 -4.23
N ALA A 60 -5.48 -3.61 -3.23
CA ALA A 60 -4.39 -2.66 -3.36
C ALA A 60 -3.29 -3.14 -4.31
N ILE A 61 -2.95 -4.44 -4.23
CA ILE A 61 -2.06 -5.11 -5.19
C ILE A 61 -2.64 -4.99 -6.59
N GLN A 62 -3.90 -5.38 -6.79
CA GLN A 62 -4.56 -5.29 -8.10
C GLN A 62 -4.56 -3.87 -8.67
N GLU A 63 -4.77 -2.86 -7.83
CA GLU A 63 -4.74 -1.45 -8.24
C GLU A 63 -3.32 -0.96 -8.58
N ALA A 64 -2.30 -1.44 -7.85
CA ALA A 64 -0.91 -1.09 -8.13
C ALA A 64 -0.38 -1.77 -9.40
N GLU A 65 -0.82 -3.00 -9.66
CA GLU A 65 -0.39 -3.86 -10.77
C GLU A 65 -1.20 -3.68 -12.05
N ARG A 66 -2.08 -2.67 -12.11
CA ARG A 66 -2.92 -2.45 -13.30
C ARG A 66 -2.06 -2.36 -14.57
N PRO A 67 -2.50 -2.97 -15.70
CA PRO A 67 -1.68 -3.12 -16.91
C PRO A 67 -1.11 -1.80 -17.44
N GLU A 68 -1.81 -0.69 -17.24
CA GLU A 68 -1.41 0.65 -17.64
C GLU A 68 -0.11 1.12 -16.94
N ARG A 69 0.24 0.50 -15.81
CA ARG A 69 1.44 0.80 -15.00
C ARG A 69 2.60 -0.18 -15.25
N ALA A 70 2.40 -1.21 -16.07
CA ALA A 70 3.44 -2.16 -16.45
C ALA A 70 4.76 -1.53 -16.97
N PRO A 71 4.76 -0.42 -17.74
CA PRO A 71 6.03 0.20 -18.15
C PRO A 71 6.77 0.94 -17.01
N GLU A 72 6.10 1.22 -15.89
CA GLU A 72 6.66 1.93 -14.73
C GLU A 72 7.19 0.96 -13.66
N GLN A 73 6.63 -0.24 -13.62
CA GLN A 73 7.02 -1.33 -12.74
C GLN A 73 8.27 -1.98 -13.33
N GLY A 74 9.39 -1.95 -12.62
CA GLY A 74 10.69 -2.38 -13.14
C GLY A 74 10.77 -3.89 -13.38
N ARG A 75 10.12 -4.47 -14.40
CA ARG A 75 10.28 -5.84 -14.92
C ARG A 75 10.41 -6.99 -13.90
N VAL A 76 9.94 -6.85 -12.66
CA VAL A 76 9.98 -7.96 -11.70
C VAL A 76 8.58 -8.54 -11.57
N ASN A 77 8.48 -9.86 -11.73
CA ASN A 77 7.30 -10.62 -11.41
C ASN A 77 7.20 -10.65 -9.88
N LEU A 78 6.59 -9.61 -9.29
CA LEU A 78 6.59 -9.39 -7.85
C LEU A 78 5.44 -10.19 -7.25
N THR A 79 5.76 -11.31 -6.60
CA THR A 79 4.80 -12.18 -5.94
C THR A 79 4.55 -11.67 -4.52
N LEU A 80 3.78 -10.57 -4.41
CA LEU A 80 3.35 -10.10 -3.09
C LEU A 80 2.49 -11.19 -2.40
N PRO A 81 2.70 -11.41 -1.08
CA PRO A 81 1.96 -12.42 -0.33
C PRO A 81 0.49 -12.03 -0.23
N ARG A 82 -0.38 -13.05 -0.08
CA ARG A 82 -1.81 -12.81 0.17
C ARG A 82 -2.08 -12.17 1.53
N GLN A 83 -1.23 -12.44 2.51
CA GLN A 83 -1.35 -11.84 3.83
C GLN A 83 -0.69 -10.45 3.82
N PRO A 84 -1.39 -9.41 4.30
CA PRO A 84 -0.81 -8.09 4.42
C PRO A 84 0.32 -8.10 5.45
N PRO A 85 1.44 -7.40 5.18
CA PRO A 85 2.54 -7.26 6.14
C PRO A 85 2.23 -6.30 7.29
N PHE A 86 1.06 -5.65 7.28
CA PHE A 86 0.62 -4.67 8.27
C PHE A 86 -0.83 -4.96 8.68
N ASP A 87 -1.13 -4.76 9.95
CA ASP A 87 -2.51 -4.68 10.43
C ASP A 87 -3.00 -3.23 10.44
N LEU A 88 -4.29 -3.04 10.75
CA LEU A 88 -4.89 -1.70 10.77
C LEU A 88 -4.29 -0.82 11.87
N ASP A 89 -4.04 -1.39 13.06
CA ASP A 89 -3.52 -0.62 14.20
C ASP A 89 -2.11 -0.09 13.93
N ALA A 90 -1.26 -0.88 13.25
CA ALA A 90 0.06 -0.45 12.81
C ALA A 90 -0.03 0.70 11.80
N LEU A 91 -0.93 0.61 10.81
CA LEU A 91 -1.11 1.67 9.80
C LEU A 91 -1.61 2.99 10.41
N LEU A 92 -2.40 2.91 11.48
CA LEU A 92 -2.94 4.07 12.19
C LEU A 92 -2.03 4.55 13.33
N ALA A 93 -0.93 3.84 13.59
CA ALA A 93 -0.04 4.17 14.69
C ALA A 93 0.56 5.58 14.50
N PRO A 94 0.59 6.41 15.55
CA PRO A 94 1.30 7.67 15.51
C PRO A 94 2.77 7.44 15.14
N GLY A 95 3.21 8.05 14.04
CA GLY A 95 4.58 7.88 13.56
C GLY A 95 4.82 6.63 12.71
N PHE A 96 3.78 6.03 12.12
CA PHE A 96 3.97 5.01 11.09
C PHE A 96 4.97 5.47 10.01
N ASP A 97 6.05 4.73 9.86
CA ASP A 97 7.15 5.07 8.95
C ASP A 97 6.85 4.52 7.54
N VAL A 98 6.39 5.42 6.66
CA VAL A 98 6.09 5.12 5.27
C VAL A 98 7.31 4.63 4.49
N ASP A 99 8.50 5.18 4.76
CA ASP A 99 9.70 4.78 4.03
C ASP A 99 10.10 3.35 4.44
N ALA A 100 10.07 3.05 5.74
CA ALA A 100 10.31 1.69 6.24
C ALA A 100 9.27 0.68 5.72
N ALA A 101 8.00 1.07 5.65
CA ALA A 101 6.94 0.23 5.10
C ALA A 101 7.17 -0.09 3.62
N VAL A 102 7.57 0.91 2.83
CA VAL A 102 7.91 0.72 1.41
C VAL A 102 9.09 -0.22 1.24
N GLU A 103 10.15 -0.07 2.03
CA GLU A 103 11.30 -0.97 2.00
C GLU A 103 10.93 -2.41 2.42
N GLN A 104 10.03 -2.57 3.39
CA GLN A 104 9.50 -3.88 3.78
C GLN A 104 8.72 -4.53 2.63
N ILE A 105 7.83 -3.79 1.95
CA ILE A 105 7.10 -4.28 0.77
C ILE A 105 8.08 -4.69 -0.33
N ARG A 106 9.07 -3.84 -0.64
CA ARG A 106 10.10 -4.13 -1.65
C ARG A 106 10.87 -5.41 -1.33
N ARG A 107 11.26 -5.60 -0.07
CA ARG A 107 11.95 -6.81 0.40
C ARG A 107 11.08 -8.06 0.20
N ILE A 108 9.84 -8.02 0.66
CA ILE A 108 8.88 -9.11 0.53
C ILE A 108 8.68 -9.49 -0.94
N ALA A 109 8.47 -8.48 -1.78
CA ALA A 109 8.23 -8.65 -3.21
C ALA A 109 9.46 -9.24 -3.95
N SER A 110 10.67 -8.98 -3.44
CA SER A 110 11.92 -9.52 -3.99
C SER A 110 12.26 -10.95 -3.52
N THR A 111 11.53 -11.47 -2.52
CA THR A 111 11.79 -12.80 -1.92
C THR A 111 10.80 -13.88 -2.33
N GLY A 112 9.81 -13.56 -3.16
CA GLY A 112 8.76 -14.49 -3.58
C GLY A 112 9.01 -15.20 -4.90
#